data_AF-A0A7W7GNY2-F1
#
_entry.id   AF-A0A7W7GNY2-F1
#
_cell.length_a   1.000
_cell.length_b   1.000
_cell.length_c   1.000
_cell.angle_alpha   90.00
_cell.angle_beta   90.00
_cell.angle_gamma   90.00
#
_symmetry.space_group_name_H-M   'P 1'
#
loop_
_entity.id
_entity.type
_entity.pdbx_description
1 polymer ?
#
loop_
_entity_poly.entity_id
_entity_poly.type
_entity_poly.pdbx_seq_one_letter_code
_entity_poly.pdbx_strand_id
1 'polypeptide(L)'
;MSRVRPAPARERLLALLGAVLFGAGVGALGTVVHMNLVAVGDGAWAVPWGAALALTLVGSTQLWWSRRADSPAAGGLLGAAAFTVAWAVQTLPEHDRLGVPLDPVFAQQAPFAALAAALWLLGLPFVVVLVMALAARERRRALSE
;
A
#
# COMPACT_ATOMS: atom_id res chain seq x y z
N MET A 1 -6.72 38.53 3.43
CA MET A 1 -6.10 37.38 2.71
C MET A 1 -4.76 37.05 3.37
N SER A 2 -4.71 36.09 4.28
CA SER A 2 -3.44 35.67 4.90
C SER A 2 -2.69 34.78 3.91
N ARG A 3 -1.50 35.22 3.45
CA ARG A 3 -0.63 34.38 2.63
C ARG A 3 -0.09 33.27 3.54
N VAL A 4 -0.53 32.03 3.33
CA VAL A 4 0.07 30.85 3.94
C VAL A 4 1.56 30.87 3.59
N ARG A 5 2.42 31.13 4.57
CA ARG A 5 3.87 31.05 4.35
C ARG A 5 4.20 29.60 4.01
N PRO A 6 4.95 29.34 2.93
CA PRO A 6 5.38 27.98 2.66
C PRO A 6 6.16 27.46 3.86
N ALA A 7 5.84 26.24 4.31
CA ALA A 7 6.60 25.57 5.35
C ALA A 7 8.10 25.62 5.00
N PRO A 8 8.98 25.89 5.98
CA PRO A 8 10.42 25.92 5.76
C PRO A 8 10.88 24.63 5.07
N ALA A 9 11.87 24.73 4.19
CA ALA A 9 12.33 23.61 3.34
C ALA A 9 12.63 22.32 4.15
N ARG A 10 13.11 22.47 5.40
CA ARG A 10 13.34 21.38 6.34
C ARG A 10 12.07 20.61 6.71
N GLU A 11 10.96 21.28 6.98
CA GLU A 11 9.70 20.61 7.35
C GLU A 11 9.12 19.83 6.19
N ARG A 12 9.21 20.38 4.97
CA ARG A 12 8.83 19.66 3.74
C ARG A 12 9.69 18.43 3.53
N LEU A 13 11.01 18.55 3.71
CA LEU A 13 11.93 17.41 3.61
C LEU A 13 11.58 16.33 4.64
N LEU A 14 11.37 16.70 5.91
CA LEU A 14 10.99 15.75 6.96
C LEU A 14 9.65 15.07 6.68
N ALA A 15 8.67 15.78 6.09
CA ALA A 15 7.41 15.20 5.68
C ALA A 15 7.58 14.20 4.53
N LEU A 16 8.46 14.48 3.55
CA LEU A 16 8.74 13.55 2.45
C LEU A 16 9.51 12.31 2.94
N LEU A 17 10.53 12.51 3.78
CA LEU A 17 11.27 11.40 4.39
C LEU A 17 10.35 10.54 5.26
N GLY A 18 9.47 11.17 6.05
CA GLY A 18 8.45 10.49 6.82
C GLY A 18 7.53 9.66 5.92
N ALA A 19 7.04 10.22 4.82
CA ALA A 19 6.19 9.49 3.88
C ALA A 19 6.88 8.24 3.33
N VAL A 20 8.14 8.37 2.93
CA VAL A 20 8.93 7.26 2.38
C VAL A 20 9.19 6.20 3.45
N LEU A 21 9.61 6.57 4.66
CA LEU A 21 9.92 5.63 5.74
C LEU A 21 8.67 4.89 6.23
N PHE A 22 7.56 5.60 6.44
CA PHE A 22 6.28 4.97 6.81
C PHE A 22 5.76 4.09 5.68
N GLY A 23 5.86 4.54 4.43
CA GLY A 23 5.44 3.78 3.25
C GLY A 23 6.23 2.48 3.13
N ALA A 24 7.55 2.55 3.26
CA ALA A 24 8.41 1.38 3.24
C ALA A 24 8.06 0.40 4.37
N GLY A 25 7.88 0.90 5.60
CA GLY A 25 7.51 0.06 6.75
C GLY A 25 6.16 -0.63 6.58
N VAL A 26 5.14 0.08 6.10
CA VAL A 26 3.81 -0.49 5.84
C VAL A 26 3.82 -1.43 4.64
N GLY A 27 4.61 -1.14 3.59
CA GLY A 27 4.81 -2.05 2.46
C GLY A 27 5.44 -3.38 2.88
N ALA A 28 6.47 -3.33 3.74
CA ALA A 28 7.09 -4.53 4.32
C ALA A 28 6.09 -5.33 5.17
N LEU A 29 5.35 -4.65 6.07
CA LEU A 29 4.34 -5.30 6.90
C LEU A 29 3.23 -5.92 6.06
N GLY A 30 2.72 -5.21 5.06
CA GLY A 30 1.71 -5.71 4.12
C GLY A 30 2.20 -6.94 3.34
N THR A 31 3.49 -6.98 3.00
CA THR A 31 4.12 -8.13 2.35
C THR A 31 4.12 -9.38 3.24
N VAL A 32 4.24 -9.23 4.57
CA VAL A 32 4.06 -10.37 5.48
C VAL A 32 2.57 -10.72 5.64
N VAL A 33 1.72 -9.70 5.82
CA VAL A 33 0.30 -9.89 6.12
C VAL A 33 -0.46 -10.52 4.96
N HIS A 34 -0.11 -10.22 3.70
CA HIS A 34 -0.88 -10.72 2.55
C HIS A 34 -0.83 -12.24 2.38
N MET A 35 0.17 -12.91 2.97
CA MET A 35 0.34 -14.36 2.94
C MET A 35 -0.70 -15.12 3.78
N ASN A 36 -1.52 -14.41 4.56
CA ASN A 36 -2.51 -15.04 5.41
C ASN A 36 -3.73 -15.50 4.60
N LEU A 37 -3.90 -16.82 4.57
CA LEU A 37 -5.03 -17.52 4.00
C LEU A 37 -5.84 -18.17 5.13
N VAL A 38 -7.14 -18.35 4.93
CA VAL A 38 -7.95 -19.24 5.77
C VAL A 38 -8.60 -20.31 4.90
N ALA A 39 -8.40 -21.58 5.24
CA ALA A 39 -9.05 -22.69 4.56
C ALA A 39 -10.55 -22.71 4.90
N VAL A 40 -11.39 -23.01 3.91
CA VAL A 40 -12.85 -23.09 4.06
C VAL A 40 -13.32 -24.49 3.64
N GLY A 41 -14.19 -25.09 4.44
CA GLY A 41 -14.61 -26.49 4.27
C GLY A 41 -13.47 -27.46 4.52
N ASP A 42 -13.40 -28.54 3.74
CA ASP A 42 -12.37 -29.59 3.85
C ASP A 42 -11.01 -29.18 3.24
N GLY A 43 -10.75 -27.87 3.10
CA GLY A 43 -9.53 -27.33 2.49
C GLY A 43 -9.56 -27.23 0.96
N ALA A 44 -10.70 -27.50 0.32
CA ALA A 44 -10.89 -27.35 -1.12
C ALA A 44 -10.80 -25.88 -1.59
N TRP A 45 -10.99 -24.93 -0.68
CA TRP A 45 -10.95 -23.49 -0.95
C TRP A 45 -10.17 -22.76 0.14
N ALA A 46 -9.51 -21.65 -0.22
CA ALA A 46 -8.93 -20.73 0.76
C ALA A 46 -9.27 -19.27 0.45
N VAL A 47 -9.59 -18.49 1.49
CA VAL A 47 -9.87 -17.05 1.39
C VAL A 47 -8.59 -16.26 1.69
N PRO A 48 -8.11 -15.41 0.76
CA PRO A 48 -6.91 -14.60 0.93
C PRO A 48 -7.18 -13.29 1.69
N TRP A 49 -7.70 -13.41 2.91
CA TRP A 49 -8.09 -12.25 3.72
C TRP A 49 -6.90 -11.34 4.08
N GLY A 50 -5.69 -11.91 4.16
CA GLY A 50 -4.47 -11.16 4.39
C GLY A 50 -4.25 -10.05 3.37
N ALA A 51 -4.52 -10.32 2.08
CA ALA A 51 -4.36 -9.32 1.02
C ALA A 51 -5.30 -8.12 1.22
N ALA A 52 -6.56 -8.38 1.58
CA ALA A 52 -7.53 -7.32 1.86
C ALA A 52 -7.11 -6.47 3.09
N LEU A 53 -6.61 -7.12 4.14
CA LEU A 53 -6.11 -6.44 5.33
C LEU A 53 -4.88 -5.59 5.02
N ALA A 54 -3.92 -6.12 4.27
CA ALA A 54 -2.72 -5.41 3.86
C ALA A 54 -3.05 -4.16 3.01
N LEU A 55 -3.98 -4.28 2.07
CA LEU A 55 -4.45 -3.16 1.24
C LEU A 55 -5.16 -2.09 2.08
N THR A 56 -5.96 -2.51 3.06
CA THR A 56 -6.65 -1.59 3.97
C THR A 56 -5.65 -0.85 4.87
N LEU A 57 -4.61 -1.54 5.34
CA LEU A 57 -3.52 -0.94 6.12
C LEU A 57 -2.79 0.14 5.31
N VAL A 58 -2.41 -0.15 4.06
CA VAL A 58 -1.77 0.84 3.18
C VAL A 58 -2.70 2.01 2.91
N GLY A 59 -3.94 1.74 2.50
CA GLY A 59 -4.91 2.78 2.14
C GLY A 59 -5.25 3.70 3.32
N SER A 60 -5.44 3.14 4.52
CA SER A 60 -5.70 3.93 5.73
C SER A 60 -4.50 4.77 6.15
N THR A 61 -3.28 4.21 6.09
CA THR A 61 -2.05 4.95 6.39
C THR A 61 -1.81 6.07 5.39
N GLN A 62 -2.01 5.79 4.09
CA GLN A 62 -1.92 6.80 3.04
C GLN A 62 -2.93 7.93 3.24
N LEU A 63 -4.17 7.62 3.57
CA LEU A 63 -5.21 8.62 3.81
C LEU A 63 -4.88 9.47 5.04
N TRP A 64 -4.46 8.82 6.13
CA TRP A 64 -3.99 9.49 7.34
C TRP A 64 -2.82 10.44 7.03
N TRP A 65 -1.83 9.99 6.26
CA TRP A 65 -0.68 10.82 5.89
C TRP A 65 -1.09 11.99 4.99
N SER A 66 -1.97 11.75 4.02
CA SER A 66 -2.51 12.80 3.14
C SER A 66 -3.17 13.92 3.94
N ARG A 67 -3.95 13.56 4.97
CA ARG A 67 -4.60 14.50 5.88
C ARG A 67 -3.60 15.20 6.78
N ARG A 68 -2.64 14.47 7.35
CA ARG A 68 -1.59 15.03 8.21
C ARG A 68 -0.72 16.06 7.49
N ALA A 69 -0.42 15.83 6.22
CA ALA A 69 0.43 16.70 5.41
C ALA A 69 -0.37 17.73 4.58
N ASP A 70 -1.70 17.77 4.69
CA ASP A 70 -2.61 18.52 3.80
C ASP A 70 -2.23 18.40 2.31
N SER A 71 -1.88 17.18 1.88
CA SER A 71 -1.35 16.94 0.54
C SER A 71 -1.66 15.52 0.07
N PRO A 72 -2.58 15.36 -0.91
CA PRO A 72 -2.82 14.06 -1.55
C PRO A 72 -1.55 13.46 -2.18
N ALA A 73 -0.67 14.31 -2.70
CA ALA A 73 0.59 13.89 -3.29
C ALA A 73 1.56 13.31 -2.25
N ALA A 74 1.59 13.86 -1.02
CA ALA A 74 2.41 13.33 0.06
C ALA A 74 1.96 11.91 0.48
N GLY A 75 0.64 11.67 0.53
CA GLY A 75 0.13 10.32 0.71
C GLY A 75 0.42 9.42 -0.49
N GLY A 76 0.32 9.93 -1.71
CA GLY A 76 0.72 9.19 -2.91
C GLY A 76 2.18 8.70 -2.86
N LEU A 77 3.10 9.53 -2.36
CA LEU A 77 4.50 9.14 -2.17
C LEU A 77 4.66 7.98 -1.16
N LEU A 78 3.90 8.00 -0.06
CA LEU A 78 3.85 6.89 0.90
C LEU A 78 3.39 5.61 0.22
N GLY A 79 2.29 5.68 -0.54
CA GLY A 79 1.76 4.56 -1.31
C GLY A 79 2.75 4.03 -2.34
N ALA A 80 3.45 4.92 -3.05
CA ALA A 80 4.50 4.56 -4.00
C ALA A 80 5.67 3.85 -3.30
N ALA A 81 6.13 4.35 -2.15
CA ALA A 81 7.18 3.70 -1.37
C ALA A 81 6.75 2.30 -0.88
N ALA A 82 5.49 2.14 -0.43
CA ALA A 82 4.95 0.83 -0.06
C ALA A 82 4.94 -0.15 -1.24
N PHE A 83 4.50 0.31 -2.42
CA PHE A 83 4.55 -0.47 -3.65
C PHE A 83 5.99 -0.83 -4.05
N THR A 84 6.92 0.11 -3.98
CA THR A 84 8.33 -0.15 -4.29
C THR A 84 8.91 -1.23 -3.39
N VAL A 85 8.61 -1.23 -2.09
CA VAL A 85 9.06 -2.29 -1.18
C VAL A 85 8.42 -3.63 -1.53
N ALA A 86 7.10 -3.67 -1.72
CA ALA A 86 6.41 -4.91 -2.11
C ALA A 86 6.97 -5.48 -3.42
N TRP A 87 7.22 -4.62 -4.42
CA TRP A 87 7.84 -5.01 -5.68
C TRP A 87 9.30 -5.44 -5.51
N ALA A 88 10.10 -4.74 -4.70
CA ALA A 88 11.49 -5.09 -4.47
C ALA A 88 11.64 -6.48 -3.84
N VAL A 89 10.74 -6.86 -2.93
CA VAL A 89 10.71 -8.22 -2.37
C VAL A 89 10.49 -9.27 -3.47
N GLN A 90 9.67 -8.95 -4.49
CA GLN A 90 9.49 -9.79 -5.69
C GLN A 90 10.71 -9.82 -6.62
N THR A 91 11.82 -9.18 -6.29
CA THR A 91 13.07 -9.23 -7.07
C THR A 91 14.26 -9.84 -6.31
N LEU A 92 14.08 -10.19 -5.02
CA LEU A 92 15.14 -10.75 -4.20
C LEU A 92 15.42 -12.22 -4.53
N PRO A 93 16.67 -12.68 -4.69
CA PRO A 93 17.01 -14.05 -5.09
C PRO A 93 16.43 -15.19 -4.24
N GLU A 94 15.99 -14.90 -3.02
CA GLU A 94 15.30 -15.83 -2.10
C GLU A 94 13.81 -15.49 -1.93
N HIS A 95 13.07 -15.34 -3.04
CA HIS A 95 11.61 -15.12 -3.01
C HIS A 95 10.89 -16.14 -2.12
N ASP A 96 11.41 -17.37 -2.03
CA ASP A 96 10.87 -18.49 -1.28
C ASP A 96 10.52 -18.20 0.19
N ARG A 97 11.09 -17.15 0.80
CA ARG A 97 10.82 -16.82 2.21
C ARG A 97 9.81 -15.68 2.43
N LEU A 98 9.61 -14.79 1.46
CA LEU A 98 8.85 -13.55 1.67
C LEU A 98 7.99 -13.10 0.48
N GLY A 99 8.25 -13.59 -0.73
CA GLY A 99 7.53 -13.23 -1.95
C GLY A 99 6.87 -14.45 -2.57
N VAL A 100 5.56 -14.37 -2.85
CA VAL A 100 4.88 -15.43 -3.58
C VAL A 100 5.13 -15.22 -5.08
N PRO A 101 5.70 -16.20 -5.80
CA PRO A 101 5.92 -16.09 -7.23
C PRO A 101 4.61 -15.91 -7.99
N LEU A 102 4.60 -14.98 -8.94
CA LEU A 102 3.51 -14.83 -9.90
C LEU A 102 3.91 -15.49 -11.23
N ASP A 103 4.19 -16.79 -11.20
CA ASP A 103 4.44 -17.59 -12.40
C ASP A 103 3.35 -18.66 -12.60
N PRO A 104 3.10 -19.10 -13.85
CA PRO A 104 2.03 -20.05 -14.16
C PRO A 104 2.20 -21.42 -13.51
N VAL A 105 3.43 -21.85 -13.21
CA VAL A 105 3.71 -23.16 -12.61
C VAL A 105 3.38 -23.11 -11.12
N PHE A 106 3.81 -22.08 -10.40
CA PHE A 106 3.44 -21.87 -9.00
C PHE A 106 1.92 -21.68 -8.84
N ALA A 107 1.28 -20.92 -9.72
CA ALA A 107 -0.16 -20.70 -9.66
C ALA A 107 -1.00 -21.98 -9.80
N GLN A 108 -0.48 -23.01 -10.48
CA GLN A 108 -1.14 -24.33 -10.54
C GLN A 108 -0.95 -25.14 -9.25
N GLN A 109 0.19 -24.97 -8.57
CA GLN A 109 0.51 -25.70 -7.34
C GLN A 109 -0.15 -25.06 -6.11
N ALA A 110 -0.23 -23.74 -6.07
CA ALA A 110 -0.75 -22.96 -4.95
C ALA A 110 -1.66 -21.80 -5.43
N PRO A 111 -2.82 -22.09 -6.04
CA PRO A 111 -3.67 -21.09 -6.70
C PRO A 111 -4.14 -19.96 -5.79
N PHE A 112 -4.46 -20.27 -4.53
CA PHE A 112 -4.92 -19.28 -3.57
C PHE A 112 -3.80 -18.35 -3.06
N ALA A 113 -2.57 -18.86 -2.94
CA ALA A 113 -1.42 -18.05 -2.62
C ALA A 113 -1.08 -17.10 -3.78
N ALA A 114 -1.10 -17.61 -5.02
CA ALA A 114 -0.93 -16.80 -6.22
C ALA A 114 -2.02 -15.71 -6.32
N LEU A 115 -3.28 -16.04 -5.99
CA LEU A 115 -4.37 -15.06 -5.93
C LEU A 115 -4.10 -13.99 -4.87
N ALA A 116 -3.66 -14.35 -3.66
CA ALA A 116 -3.30 -13.39 -2.62
C ALA A 116 -2.18 -12.43 -3.07
N ALA A 117 -1.15 -12.96 -3.72
CA ALA A 117 -0.05 -12.18 -4.28
C ALA A 117 -0.50 -11.23 -5.39
N ALA A 118 -1.36 -11.70 -6.30
CA ALA A 118 -1.93 -10.89 -7.36
C ALA A 118 -2.79 -9.76 -6.79
N LEU A 119 -3.66 -10.07 -5.81
CA LEU A 119 -4.47 -9.07 -5.11
C LEU A 119 -3.61 -8.02 -4.41
N TRP A 120 -2.53 -8.43 -3.76
CA TRP A 120 -1.62 -7.52 -3.08
C TRP A 120 -0.90 -6.59 -4.07
N LEU A 121 -0.20 -7.16 -5.06
CA LEU A 121 0.64 -6.38 -5.98
C LEU A 121 -0.17 -5.52 -6.95
N LEU A 122 -1.28 -6.03 -7.48
CA LEU A 122 -2.14 -5.29 -8.40
C LEU A 122 -3.13 -4.38 -7.65
N GLY A 123 -3.53 -4.76 -6.44
CA GLY A 123 -4.41 -3.94 -5.59
C GLY A 123 -3.72 -2.71 -5.04
N LEU A 124 -2.41 -2.77 -4.77
CA LEU A 124 -1.61 -1.63 -4.28
C LEU A 124 -1.76 -0.38 -5.16
N PRO A 125 -1.40 -0.37 -6.46
CA PRO A 125 -1.53 0.82 -7.29
C PRO A 125 -2.98 1.30 -7.39
N PHE A 126 -3.95 0.38 -7.42
CA PHE A 126 -5.37 0.73 -7.41
C PHE A 126 -5.78 1.49 -6.14
N VAL A 127 -5.44 0.97 -4.96
CA VAL A 127 -5.72 1.61 -3.67
C VAL A 127 -5.02 2.96 -3.58
N VAL A 128 -3.77 3.06 -4.05
CA VAL A 128 -3.02 4.31 -4.03
C VAL A 128 -3.74 5.40 -4.81
N VAL A 129 -4.14 5.11 -6.04
CA VAL A 129 -4.88 6.06 -6.88
C VAL A 129 -6.24 6.41 -6.27
N LEU A 130 -6.97 5.42 -5.77
CA LEU A 130 -8.29 5.62 -5.16
C LEU A 130 -8.22 6.54 -3.94
N VAL A 131 -7.28 6.31 -3.05
CA VAL A 131 -7.11 7.11 -1.83
C VAL A 131 -6.58 8.50 -2.16
N MET A 132 -5.70 8.67 -3.15
CA MET A 132 -5.31 9.99 -3.64
C MET A 132 -6.52 10.78 -4.15
N ALA A 133 -7.39 10.15 -4.94
CA ALA A 133 -8.60 10.78 -5.45
C ALA A 133 -9.56 11.19 -4.32
N LEU A 134 -9.72 10.33 -3.31
CA LEU A 134 -10.52 10.63 -2.11
C LEU A 134 -9.95 11.82 -1.33
N ALA A 135 -8.65 11.80 -1.01
CA ALA A 135 -7.99 12.89 -0.29
C ALA A 135 -8.05 14.21 -1.08
N ALA A 136 -7.89 14.17 -2.40
CA ALA A 136 -8.04 15.35 -3.26
C ALA A 136 -9.47 15.90 -3.25
N ARG A 137 -10.48 15.02 -3.20
CA ARG A 137 -11.89 15.41 -3.09
C ARG A 137 -12.21 16.03 -1.73
N GLU A 138 -11.69 15.46 -0.63
CA GLU A 138 -11.84 16.01 0.73
C GLU A 138 -11.24 17.43 0.81
N ARG A 139 -10.02 17.60 0.30
CA ARG A 139 -9.34 18.89 0.30
C ARG A 139 -10.07 19.96 -0.53
N ARG A 140 -10.60 19.60 -1.70
CA ARG A 140 -11.39 20.54 -2.52
C ARG A 140 -12.65 21.02 -1.82
N ARG A 141 -13.33 20.14 -1.08
CA ARG A 141 -14.54 20.49 -0.31
C ARG A 141 -14.23 21.47 0.82
N ALA A 142 -13.15 21.23 1.56
CA ALA A 142 -12.72 22.12 2.65
C ALA A 142 -12.32 23.53 2.18
N LEU A 143 -11.99 23.71 0.89
CA LEU A 143 -11.68 25.02 0.30
C LEU A 143 -12.91 25.75 -0.27
N SER A 144 -14.03 25.05 -0.43
CA SER A 144 -15.30 25.61 -0.92
C SER A 144 -16.26 26.02 0.19
N GLU A 145 -15.99 25.59 1.42
CA GLU A 145 -16.69 25.99 2.66
C GLU A 145 -15.99 27.23 3.27
#